data_AF-Q08YZ4-F1
#
_entry.id   AF-Q08YZ4-F1
#
_cell.length_a   1.000
_cell.length_b   1.000
_cell.length_c   1.000
_cell.angle_alpha   90.00
_cell.angle_beta   90.00
_cell.angle_gamma   90.00
#
_symmetry.space_group_name_H-M   'P 1'
#
loop_
_entity.id
_entity.type
_entity.pdbx_description
1 polymer ?
#
loop_
_entity_poly.entity_id
_entity_poly.type
_entity_poly.pdbx_seq_one_letter_code
_entity_poly.pdbx_strand_id
1 'polypeptide(L)'
;MTQTRRNRGFTLIELMIVVAIIGILAAIAIPNFIRFQARARQSEVNTNLKSLFTGLRTQQKMPPESIRATGFAPERGNRYTYKIGDCGAIEDRANIDAVQHNDDTCIGADVFKFGTEFPDATGNFPTVSLTTVQWNQKGTDNGLTTDPGIEGTNGSWDFLAYGAGDVDNTTNDASDSWSIASADGTMSAVCPASTDENVAAGEPFNISNDVNCQ
;
A
#
# COMPACT_ATOMS: atom_id res chain seq x y z
N MET A 1 -19.43 -60.85 31.01
CA MET A 1 -19.43 -59.70 31.94
C MET A 1 -19.34 -58.43 31.13
N THR A 2 -20.45 -57.73 30.93
CA THR A 2 -20.50 -56.46 30.19
C THR A 2 -20.12 -55.32 31.12
N GLN A 3 -18.93 -54.77 30.91
CA GLN A 3 -18.39 -53.65 31.68
C GLN A 3 -19.21 -52.38 31.37
N THR A 4 -20.08 -51.98 32.30
CA THR A 4 -20.82 -50.71 32.23
C THR A 4 -19.84 -49.55 32.28
N ARG A 5 -19.69 -48.83 31.15
CA ARG A 5 -18.87 -47.62 31.09
C ARG A 5 -19.51 -46.57 32.02
N ARG A 6 -18.75 -46.08 33.00
CA ARG A 6 -19.15 -44.93 33.82
C ARG A 6 -19.19 -43.70 32.91
N ASN A 7 -20.37 -43.12 32.70
CA ASN A 7 -20.51 -41.80 32.09
C ASN A 7 -19.93 -40.78 33.09
N ARG A 8 -18.73 -40.27 32.79
CA ARG A 8 -18.16 -39.11 33.50
C ARG A 8 -18.88 -37.87 32.97
N GLY A 9 -19.62 -37.19 33.84
CA GLY A 9 -20.22 -35.89 33.53
C GLY A 9 -19.16 -34.79 33.53
N PHE A 10 -19.33 -33.82 32.64
CA PHE A 10 -18.49 -32.61 32.56
C PHE A 10 -18.85 -31.67 33.71
N THR A 11 -17.85 -31.15 34.43
CA THR A 11 -18.11 -30.22 35.54
C THR A 11 -18.16 -28.77 35.04
N LEU A 12 -18.97 -27.93 35.68
CA LEU A 12 -19.02 -26.49 35.37
C LEU A 12 -17.68 -25.80 35.65
N ILE A 13 -16.93 -26.28 36.64
CA ILE A 13 -15.61 -25.72 36.97
C ILE A 13 -14.56 -26.03 35.88
N GLU A 14 -14.60 -27.23 35.27
CA GLU A 14 -13.77 -27.54 34.10
C GLU A 14 -14.07 -26.58 32.94
N LEU A 15 -15.35 -26.27 32.70
CA LEU A 15 -15.73 -25.29 31.68
C LEU A 15 -15.14 -23.90 31.98
N MET A 16 -15.27 -23.45 33.22
CA MET A 16 -14.84 -22.11 33.63
C MET A 16 -13.33 -21.90 33.48
N ILE A 17 -12.53 -22.90 33.86
CA ILE A 17 -11.07 -22.83 33.72
C ILE A 17 -10.67 -22.79 32.25
N VAL A 18 -11.33 -23.58 31.38
CA VAL A 18 -11.06 -23.59 29.94
C VAL A 18 -11.35 -22.22 29.32
N VAL A 19 -12.50 -21.61 29.64
CA VAL A 19 -12.84 -20.27 29.13
C VAL A 19 -11.86 -19.22 29.64
N ALA A 20 -11.41 -19.30 30.90
CA ALA A 20 -10.42 -18.40 31.46
C ALA A 20 -9.07 -18.49 30.71
N ILE A 21 -8.59 -19.71 30.42
CA ILE A 21 -7.34 -19.92 29.67
C ILE A 21 -7.49 -19.41 28.23
N ILE A 22 -8.61 -19.71 27.55
CA ILE A 22 -8.87 -19.21 26.19
C ILE A 22 -8.90 -17.67 26.18
N GLY A 23 -9.50 -17.04 27.20
CA GLY A 23 -9.52 -15.59 27.35
C GLY A 23 -8.12 -14.97 27.43
N ILE A 24 -7.23 -15.56 28.23
CA ILE A 24 -5.83 -15.10 28.35
C ILE A 24 -5.08 -15.24 27.01
N LEU A 25 -5.24 -16.39 26.34
CA LEU A 25 -4.60 -16.64 25.04
C LEU A 25 -5.13 -15.67 23.97
N ALA A 26 -6.44 -15.44 23.91
CA ALA A 26 -7.06 -14.54 22.95
C ALA A 26 -6.59 -13.09 23.14
N ALA A 27 -6.45 -12.63 24.39
CA ALA A 27 -5.99 -11.27 24.69
C ALA A 27 -4.59 -10.96 24.13
N ILE A 28 -3.70 -11.96 24.06
CA ILE A 28 -2.35 -11.82 23.50
C ILE A 28 -2.34 -12.10 21.99
N ALA A 29 -3.09 -13.12 21.54
CA ALA A 29 -3.05 -13.58 20.16
C ALA A 29 -3.71 -12.62 19.17
N ILE A 30 -4.86 -12.03 19.54
CA ILE A 30 -5.63 -11.15 18.65
C ILE A 30 -4.82 -9.91 18.19
N PRO A 31 -4.24 -9.08 19.08
CA PRO A 31 -3.50 -7.89 18.64
C PRO A 31 -2.26 -8.24 17.81
N ASN A 32 -1.58 -9.35 18.14
CA ASN A 32 -0.43 -9.82 17.37
C ASN A 32 -0.83 -10.29 15.96
N PHE A 33 -1.96 -10.98 15.83
CA PHE A 33 -2.48 -11.43 14.55
C PHE A 33 -2.88 -10.24 13.65
N ILE A 34 -3.50 -9.21 14.21
CA ILE A 34 -3.85 -7.97 13.48
C ILE A 34 -2.57 -7.29 12.94
N ARG A 35 -1.55 -7.12 13.79
CA ARG A 35 -0.25 -6.53 13.39
C ARG A 35 0.45 -7.37 12.32
N PHE A 36 0.36 -8.68 12.40
CA PHE A 36 0.93 -9.58 11.39
C PHE A 36 0.24 -9.40 10.03
N GLN A 37 -1.09 -9.32 10.01
CA GLN A 37 -1.84 -9.03 8.79
C GLN A 37 -1.50 -7.65 8.22
N ALA A 38 -1.42 -6.63 9.06
CA ALA A 38 -1.04 -5.27 8.64
C ALA A 38 0.33 -5.27 7.94
N ARG A 39 1.34 -5.90 8.55
CA ARG A 39 2.68 -6.04 7.93
C ARG A 39 2.65 -6.81 6.60
N ALA A 40 1.82 -7.85 6.51
CA ALA A 40 1.66 -8.60 5.26
C ALA A 40 1.05 -7.74 4.15
N ARG A 41 0.07 -6.89 4.48
CA ARG A 41 -0.53 -5.92 3.54
C ARG A 41 0.48 -4.86 3.11
N GLN A 42 1.25 -4.29 4.05
CA GLN A 42 2.35 -3.36 3.73
C GLN A 42 3.43 -3.98 2.83
N SER A 43 3.64 -5.30 2.92
CA SER A 43 4.58 -5.99 2.03
C SER A 43 4.10 -6.02 0.56
N GLU A 44 2.79 -6.03 0.32
CA GLU A 44 2.19 -6.02 -1.02
C GLU A 44 2.53 -4.71 -1.74
N VAL A 45 2.25 -3.56 -1.12
CA VAL A 45 2.54 -2.24 -1.70
C VAL A 45 4.03 -2.06 -2.00
N ASN A 46 4.90 -2.45 -1.07
CA ASN A 46 6.35 -2.37 -1.28
C ASN A 46 6.84 -3.22 -2.46
N THR A 47 6.25 -4.41 -2.63
CA THR A 47 6.61 -5.33 -3.73
C THR A 47 6.15 -4.78 -5.06
N ASN A 48 4.91 -4.29 -5.12
CA ASN A 48 4.33 -3.73 -6.34
C ASN A 48 4.99 -2.40 -6.74
N LEU A 49 5.31 -1.53 -5.78
CA LEU A 49 6.08 -0.30 -6.05
C LEU A 49 7.46 -0.60 -6.63
N LYS A 50 8.17 -1.61 -6.11
CA LYS A 50 9.45 -2.05 -6.70
C LYS A 50 9.29 -2.60 -8.12
N SER A 51 8.21 -3.32 -8.39
CA SER A 51 7.88 -3.79 -9.74
C SER A 51 7.62 -2.61 -10.69
N LEU A 52 6.82 -1.63 -10.26
CA LEU A 52 6.55 -0.39 -10.99
C LEU A 52 7.83 0.41 -11.26
N PHE A 53 8.66 0.60 -10.24
CA PHE A 53 9.97 1.25 -10.36
C PHE A 53 10.85 0.55 -11.39
N THR A 54 10.89 -0.78 -11.38
CA THR A 54 11.66 -1.56 -12.35
C THR A 54 11.14 -1.32 -13.77
N GLY A 55 9.82 -1.37 -13.96
CA GLY A 55 9.17 -1.05 -15.24
C GLY A 55 9.57 0.34 -15.75
N LEU A 56 9.42 1.37 -14.91
CA LEU A 56 9.82 2.74 -15.22
C LEU A 56 11.31 2.85 -15.54
N ARG A 57 12.19 2.19 -14.77
CA ARG A 57 13.65 2.23 -14.99
C ARG A 57 14.11 1.54 -16.26
N THR A 58 13.37 0.55 -16.76
CA THR A 58 13.73 -0.11 -18.02
C THR A 58 13.51 0.80 -19.24
N GLN A 59 12.68 1.84 -19.10
CA GLN A 59 12.40 2.81 -20.14
C GLN A 59 13.54 3.84 -20.23
N GLN A 60 14.53 3.61 -21.10
CA GLN A 60 15.72 4.48 -21.13
C GLN A 60 15.51 5.79 -21.88
N LYS A 61 14.74 5.78 -22.98
CA LYS A 61 14.71 6.89 -23.95
C LYS A 61 13.52 7.83 -23.80
N MET A 62 12.36 7.28 -23.45
CA MET A 62 11.10 8.03 -23.42
C MET A 62 10.37 7.69 -22.12
N PRO A 63 9.93 8.70 -21.36
CA PRO A 63 9.03 8.46 -20.23
C PRO A 63 7.72 7.86 -20.75
N PRO A 64 7.14 6.87 -20.03
CA PRO A 64 5.83 6.33 -20.41
C PRO A 64 4.72 7.34 -20.12
N GLU A 65 3.77 7.48 -21.05
CA GLU A 65 2.60 8.35 -20.88
C GLU A 65 1.47 7.68 -20.07
N SER A 66 1.54 6.36 -19.89
CA SER A 66 0.59 5.59 -19.07
C SER A 66 1.30 4.57 -18.20
N ILE A 67 0.66 4.25 -17.07
CA ILE A 67 1.21 3.32 -16.09
C ILE A 67 1.38 1.92 -16.68
N ARG A 68 0.49 1.50 -17.58
CA ARG A 68 0.59 0.20 -18.27
C ARG A 68 1.73 0.12 -19.28
N ALA A 69 2.18 1.24 -19.84
CA ALA A 69 3.34 1.26 -20.74
C ALA A 69 4.65 0.89 -20.01
N THR A 70 4.68 0.95 -18.67
CA THR A 70 5.79 0.44 -17.86
C THR A 70 5.85 -1.09 -17.80
N GLY A 71 4.79 -1.78 -18.24
CA GLY A 71 4.59 -3.21 -18.02
C GLY A 71 4.08 -3.55 -16.61
N PHE A 72 3.90 -2.56 -15.74
CA PHE A 72 3.30 -2.74 -14.43
C PHE A 72 1.79 -2.96 -14.54
N ALA A 73 1.35 -4.11 -14.05
CA ALA A 73 -0.06 -4.43 -13.87
C ALA A 73 -0.19 -5.37 -12.67
N PRO A 74 -0.57 -4.86 -11.49
CA PRO A 74 -0.76 -5.72 -10.33
C PRO A 74 -1.92 -6.69 -10.61
N GLU A 75 -1.80 -7.91 -10.11
CA GLU A 75 -2.85 -8.93 -10.23
C GLU A 75 -4.18 -8.44 -9.66
N ARG A 76 -5.27 -9.09 -10.07
CA ARG A 76 -6.57 -8.86 -9.45
C ARG A 76 -6.51 -9.19 -7.96
N GLY A 77 -7.15 -8.34 -7.17
CA GLY A 77 -7.16 -8.38 -5.72
C GLY A 77 -6.08 -7.55 -5.06
N ASN A 78 -5.50 -6.58 -5.77
CA ASN A 78 -4.63 -5.55 -5.19
C ASN A 78 -5.42 -4.65 -4.24
N ARG A 79 -4.85 -4.37 -3.08
CA ARG A 79 -5.47 -3.51 -2.06
C ARG A 79 -5.16 -2.03 -2.23
N TYR A 80 -4.15 -1.71 -3.02
CA TYR A 80 -3.58 -0.38 -3.12
C TYR A 80 -3.81 0.21 -4.51
N THR A 81 -4.03 1.52 -4.57
CA THR A 81 -3.92 2.33 -5.78
C THR A 81 -2.44 2.61 -6.04
N TYR A 82 -2.02 2.58 -7.30
CA TYR A 82 -0.67 2.95 -7.72
C TYR A 82 -0.73 4.14 -8.68
N LYS A 83 0.17 5.12 -8.50
CA LYS A 83 0.11 6.40 -9.18
C LYS A 83 1.46 6.81 -9.73
N ILE A 84 1.48 7.26 -10.98
CA ILE A 84 2.63 7.92 -11.63
C ILE A 84 2.30 9.36 -12.06
N GLY A 85 1.15 9.90 -11.63
CA GLY A 85 0.63 11.21 -11.99
C GLY A 85 -0.60 11.59 -11.16
N ASP A 86 -1.38 12.55 -11.66
CA ASP A 86 -2.56 13.14 -11.00
C ASP A 86 -3.82 12.26 -10.97
N CYS A 87 -3.78 11.08 -11.60
CA CYS A 87 -4.92 10.19 -11.80
C CYS A 87 -6.11 10.82 -12.52
N GLY A 88 -5.88 11.74 -13.48
CA GLY A 88 -6.95 12.26 -14.34
C GLY A 88 -7.71 11.15 -15.10
N ALA A 89 -7.00 10.07 -15.44
CA ALA A 89 -7.55 8.79 -15.87
C ALA A 89 -7.03 7.67 -14.94
N ILE A 90 -7.95 6.83 -14.45
CA ILE A 90 -7.66 5.70 -13.57
C ILE A 90 -8.20 4.41 -14.17
N GLU A 91 -7.42 3.34 -14.07
CA GLU A 91 -7.90 2.01 -14.38
C GLU A 91 -8.91 1.58 -13.30
N ASP A 92 -10.18 1.61 -13.66
CA ASP A 92 -11.29 1.18 -12.80
C ASP A 92 -11.32 -0.35 -12.69
N ARG A 93 -11.35 -0.83 -11.44
CA ARG A 93 -11.38 -2.26 -11.09
C ARG A 93 -12.64 -2.66 -10.31
N ALA A 94 -13.72 -1.89 -10.41
CA ALA A 94 -15.00 -2.19 -9.77
C ALA A 94 -15.75 -3.38 -10.39
N ASN A 95 -15.48 -3.71 -11.65
CA ASN A 95 -16.17 -4.77 -12.38
C ASN A 95 -15.32 -6.06 -12.48
N ILE A 96 -15.96 -7.15 -12.93
CA ILE A 96 -15.29 -8.43 -13.18
C ILE A 96 -14.13 -8.26 -14.17
N ASP A 97 -14.29 -7.38 -15.15
CA ASP A 97 -13.24 -6.96 -16.06
C ASP A 97 -12.78 -5.55 -15.68
N ALA A 98 -11.46 -5.36 -15.57
CA ALA A 98 -10.89 -4.04 -15.33
C ALA A 98 -11.06 -3.18 -16.58
N VAL A 99 -11.51 -1.95 -16.42
CA VAL A 99 -11.62 -0.98 -17.50
C VAL A 99 -10.27 -0.29 -17.65
N GLN A 100 -9.51 -0.71 -18.64
CA GLN A 100 -8.21 -0.15 -18.96
C GLN A 100 -8.37 0.98 -19.97
N HIS A 101 -7.78 2.13 -19.69
CA HIS A 101 -7.59 3.19 -20.67
C HIS A 101 -6.12 3.24 -21.11
N ASN A 102 -5.87 3.80 -22.29
CA ASN A 102 -4.54 3.85 -22.87
C ASN A 102 -3.66 4.95 -22.26
N ASP A 103 -4.28 5.84 -21.49
CA ASP A 103 -3.76 7.06 -20.87
C ASP A 103 -3.86 7.06 -19.34
N ASP A 104 -4.18 5.90 -18.73
CA ASP A 104 -4.25 5.78 -17.27
C ASP A 104 -2.88 6.10 -16.65
N THR A 105 -2.83 7.11 -15.79
CA THR A 105 -1.64 7.42 -14.97
C THR A 105 -1.72 6.72 -13.62
N CYS A 106 -2.83 6.05 -13.33
CA CYS A 106 -3.07 5.37 -12.07
C CYS A 106 -3.82 4.05 -12.26
N ILE A 107 -3.52 3.08 -11.39
CA ILE A 107 -4.27 1.82 -11.27
C ILE A 107 -5.02 1.83 -9.94
N GLY A 108 -6.35 1.71 -9.98
CA GLY A 108 -7.19 1.64 -8.79
C GLY A 108 -6.98 0.38 -7.96
N ALA A 109 -7.41 0.43 -6.70
CA ALA A 109 -7.57 -0.78 -5.88
C ALA A 109 -8.67 -1.68 -6.45
N ASP A 110 -8.62 -2.98 -6.17
CA ASP A 110 -9.61 -3.93 -6.69
C ASP A 110 -10.94 -3.86 -5.92
N VAL A 111 -11.76 -2.88 -6.29
CA VAL A 111 -13.11 -2.63 -5.75
C VAL A 111 -14.04 -3.82 -6.01
N PHE A 112 -13.85 -4.59 -7.09
CA PHE A 112 -14.66 -5.80 -7.31
C PHE A 112 -14.47 -6.84 -6.20
N LYS A 113 -13.24 -6.98 -5.68
CA LYS A 113 -12.94 -7.93 -4.59
C LYS A 113 -13.25 -7.35 -3.21
N PHE A 114 -12.87 -6.10 -2.97
CA PHE A 114 -12.92 -5.49 -1.63
C PHE A 114 -14.13 -4.59 -1.39
N GLY A 115 -14.96 -4.38 -2.42
CA GLY A 115 -16.13 -3.51 -2.35
C GLY A 115 -15.76 -2.03 -2.33
N THR A 116 -16.77 -1.19 -2.15
CA THR A 116 -16.64 0.27 -2.09
C THR A 116 -16.30 0.77 -0.69
N GLU A 117 -15.85 -0.11 0.21
CA GLU A 117 -15.51 0.32 1.57
C GLU A 117 -14.36 1.34 1.54
N PHE A 118 -13.50 1.35 0.50
CA PHE A 118 -12.31 2.22 0.42
C PHE A 118 -11.76 2.43 -1.01
N PRO A 119 -11.50 3.67 -1.45
CA PRO A 119 -12.30 4.87 -1.34
C PRO A 119 -12.77 5.30 -2.73
N ASP A 120 -13.99 5.84 -2.76
CA ASP A 120 -14.77 6.06 -3.98
C ASP A 120 -15.04 4.80 -4.83
N ALA A 121 -15.95 4.92 -5.80
CA ALA A 121 -16.37 3.79 -6.62
C ALA A 121 -15.28 3.30 -7.61
N THR A 122 -14.23 4.11 -7.83
CA THR A 122 -13.12 3.83 -8.76
C THR A 122 -11.90 3.22 -8.05
N GLY A 123 -11.92 3.17 -6.71
CA GLY A 123 -10.83 2.61 -5.91
C GLY A 123 -9.60 3.50 -5.92
N ASN A 124 -9.78 4.82 -5.97
CA ASN A 124 -8.70 5.80 -5.96
C ASN A 124 -8.41 6.29 -4.54
N PHE A 125 -7.45 5.65 -3.86
CA PHE A 125 -6.98 6.12 -2.57
C PHE A 125 -6.39 7.53 -2.65
N PRO A 126 -6.83 8.49 -1.81
CA PRO A 126 -6.12 9.76 -1.70
C PRO A 126 -4.68 9.48 -1.30
N THR A 127 -3.75 10.35 -1.69
CA THR A 127 -2.35 10.25 -1.28
C THR A 127 -2.06 11.29 -0.23
N VAL A 128 -1.37 10.89 0.83
CA VAL A 128 -0.67 11.83 1.71
C VAL A 128 0.66 12.16 1.05
N SER A 129 0.78 13.37 0.49
CA SER A 129 2.01 13.82 -0.15
C SER A 129 3.13 14.04 0.87
N LEU A 130 4.37 13.88 0.42
CA LEU A 130 5.57 14.25 1.19
C LEU A 130 5.54 15.74 1.57
N THR A 131 5.86 16.07 2.82
CA THR A 131 5.90 17.47 3.30
C THR A 131 7.25 18.16 3.06
N THR A 132 8.35 17.42 3.24
CA THR A 132 9.71 17.93 3.04
C THR A 132 10.50 16.90 2.24
N VAL A 133 11.01 17.30 1.08
CA VAL A 133 11.91 16.47 0.27
C VAL A 133 13.05 17.31 -0.27
N GLN A 134 14.26 16.77 -0.18
CA GLN A 134 15.44 17.30 -0.85
C GLN A 134 15.99 16.24 -1.79
N TRP A 135 15.71 16.39 -3.08
CA TRP A 135 16.25 15.51 -4.11
C TRP A 135 17.74 15.75 -4.34
N ASN A 136 18.44 14.73 -4.82
CA ASN A 136 19.77 14.91 -5.38
C ASN A 136 19.73 15.88 -6.59
N GLN A 137 20.90 16.35 -7.02
CA GLN A 137 20.98 17.37 -8.08
C GLN A 137 20.26 16.93 -9.36
N LYS A 138 20.41 15.68 -9.77
CA LYS A 138 19.79 15.13 -10.99
C LYS A 138 18.25 15.17 -10.90
N GLY A 139 17.68 14.73 -9.78
CA GLY A 139 16.23 14.76 -9.56
C GLY A 139 15.70 16.19 -9.56
N THR A 140 16.44 17.12 -8.94
CA THR A 140 16.11 18.56 -8.93
C THR A 140 16.16 19.16 -10.34
N ASP A 141 17.21 18.87 -11.11
CA ASP A 141 17.39 19.39 -12.48
C ASP A 141 16.30 18.88 -13.45
N ASN A 142 15.85 17.64 -13.25
CA ASN A 142 14.76 17.06 -14.03
C ASN A 142 13.37 17.55 -13.58
N GLY A 143 13.26 18.22 -12.43
CA GLY A 143 12.02 18.86 -11.96
C GLY A 143 11.18 18.04 -10.99
N LEU A 144 11.75 17.01 -10.34
CA LEU A 144 11.01 16.22 -9.35
C LEU A 144 10.42 17.10 -8.24
N THR A 145 9.14 16.89 -7.96
CA THR A 145 8.39 17.57 -6.91
C THR A 145 8.11 16.62 -5.74
N THR A 146 7.12 16.95 -4.90
CA THR A 146 6.57 16.08 -3.87
C THR A 146 5.41 15.23 -4.37
N ASP A 147 4.84 15.54 -5.53
CA ASP A 147 3.66 14.88 -6.07
C ASP A 147 4.05 13.75 -7.05
N PRO A 148 3.23 12.68 -7.16
CA PRO A 148 3.49 11.63 -8.12
C PRO A 148 3.55 12.20 -9.54
N GLY A 149 4.57 11.81 -10.29
CA GLY A 149 4.81 12.40 -11.60
C GLY A 149 6.04 11.83 -12.29
N ILE A 150 6.09 12.05 -13.60
CA ILE A 150 7.26 11.82 -14.42
C ILE A 150 7.74 13.18 -14.91
N GLU A 151 8.99 13.51 -14.61
CA GLU A 151 9.57 14.84 -14.79
C GLU A 151 10.83 14.77 -15.66
N GLY A 152 11.03 15.80 -16.49
CA GLY A 152 12.19 15.94 -17.37
C GLY A 152 11.86 15.74 -18.85
N THR A 153 12.82 15.22 -19.60
CA THR A 153 12.77 15.13 -21.07
C THR A 153 13.23 13.77 -21.60
N ASN A 154 13.03 13.52 -22.89
CA ASN A 154 13.51 12.32 -23.55
C ASN A 154 15.03 12.16 -23.35
N GLY A 155 15.44 11.02 -22.77
CA GLY A 155 16.83 10.70 -22.45
C GLY A 155 17.37 11.28 -21.14
N SER A 156 16.64 12.18 -20.47
CA SER A 156 16.95 12.64 -19.12
C SER A 156 15.66 12.96 -18.37
N TRP A 157 15.16 11.98 -17.64
CA TRP A 157 13.95 12.09 -16.85
C TRP A 157 14.10 11.32 -15.53
N ASP A 158 13.25 11.68 -14.60
CA ASP A 158 13.09 11.04 -13.31
C ASP A 158 11.60 10.93 -12.97
N PHE A 159 11.26 10.14 -11.97
CA PHE A 159 9.89 9.90 -11.57
C PHE A 159 9.76 9.74 -10.06
N LEU A 160 8.57 10.09 -9.58
CA LEU A 160 8.09 9.79 -8.25
C LEU A 160 6.76 9.05 -8.40
N ALA A 161 6.69 7.83 -7.89
CA ALA A 161 5.48 7.02 -7.91
C ALA A 161 4.95 6.82 -6.50
N TYR A 162 3.63 6.72 -6.36
CA TYR A 162 2.96 6.54 -5.09
C TYR A 162 2.16 5.24 -5.07
N GLY A 163 2.07 4.65 -3.89
CA GLY A 163 1.11 3.61 -3.54
C GLY A 163 0.26 4.13 -2.39
N ALA A 164 -1.06 4.03 -2.49
CA ALA A 164 -1.97 4.43 -1.42
C ALA A 164 -3.04 3.38 -1.18
N GLY A 165 -3.40 3.15 0.07
CA GLY A 165 -4.37 2.12 0.46
C GLY A 165 -4.69 2.19 1.93
N ASP A 166 -5.41 1.18 2.41
CA ASP A 166 -5.75 1.04 3.82
C ASP A 166 -5.19 -0.30 4.34
N VAL A 167 -4.29 -0.21 5.32
CA VAL A 167 -3.62 -1.34 5.95
C VAL A 167 -4.48 -2.02 7.00
N ASP A 168 -5.32 -1.30 7.74
CA ASP A 168 -6.02 -1.85 8.91
C ASP A 168 -7.53 -2.05 8.73
N ASN A 169 -8.08 -1.61 7.59
CA ASN A 169 -9.47 -1.76 7.17
C ASN A 169 -10.46 -0.97 8.05
N THR A 170 -10.06 0.22 8.54
CA THR A 170 -10.93 1.07 9.35
C THR A 170 -11.63 2.15 8.53
N THR A 171 -12.89 2.43 8.85
CA THR A 171 -13.79 3.26 8.00
C THR A 171 -13.60 4.77 8.11
N ASN A 172 -12.63 5.24 8.92
CA ASN A 172 -12.56 6.63 9.37
C ASN A 172 -11.16 7.26 9.28
N ASP A 173 -10.23 6.67 8.54
CA ASP A 173 -8.83 7.08 8.56
C ASP A 173 -8.29 7.52 7.18
N ALA A 174 -7.07 8.04 7.23
CA ALA A 174 -6.43 8.72 6.13
C ALA A 174 -5.43 7.75 5.51
N SER A 175 -5.81 7.15 4.37
CA SER A 175 -5.00 6.29 3.50
C SER A 175 -3.51 6.24 3.84
N ASP A 176 -3.01 5.06 4.19
CA ASP A 176 -1.59 4.81 4.22
C ASP A 176 -0.98 5.11 2.84
N SER A 177 0.16 5.80 2.83
CA SER A 177 0.82 6.26 1.61
C SER A 177 2.30 5.91 1.61
N TRP A 178 2.76 5.37 0.48
CA TRP A 178 4.16 5.09 0.20
C TRP A 178 4.59 5.79 -1.07
N SER A 179 5.85 6.20 -1.13
CA SER A 179 6.48 6.67 -2.36
C SER A 179 7.65 5.79 -2.77
N ILE A 180 7.98 5.81 -4.05
CA ILE A 180 9.24 5.29 -4.59
C ILE A 180 9.72 6.25 -5.68
N ALA A 181 10.99 6.63 -5.62
CA ALA A 181 11.55 7.64 -6.50
C ALA A 181 12.73 7.10 -7.30
N SER A 182 12.97 7.73 -8.45
CA SER A 182 14.16 7.48 -9.27
C SER A 182 15.35 8.38 -8.90
N ALA A 183 15.18 9.31 -7.98
CA ALA A 183 16.26 10.08 -7.41
C ALA A 183 16.47 9.68 -5.95
N ASP A 184 17.73 9.75 -5.51
CA ASP A 184 18.03 9.72 -4.08
C ASP A 184 17.57 11.05 -3.48
N GLY A 185 17.16 11.01 -2.22
CA GLY A 185 16.80 12.23 -1.53
C GLY A 185 16.74 12.06 -0.03
N THR A 186 16.51 13.19 0.63
CA THR A 186 16.21 13.24 2.05
C THR A 186 14.74 13.58 2.20
N MET A 187 13.98 12.75 2.93
CA MET A 187 12.53 12.89 3.06
C MET A 187 12.07 12.64 4.49
N SER A 188 10.94 13.23 4.87
CA SER A 188 10.33 13.09 6.19
C SER A 188 8.95 12.46 6.05
N ALA A 189 8.66 11.47 6.89
CA ALA A 189 7.35 10.88 7.00
C ALA A 189 6.40 11.89 7.66
N VAL A 190 5.20 12.01 7.11
CA VAL A 190 4.12 12.80 7.70
C VAL A 190 3.61 12.11 8.94
N CYS A 191 3.49 10.77 8.88
CA CYS A 191 2.84 10.02 9.95
C CYS A 191 3.34 8.56 10.07
N PRO A 192 3.89 8.14 11.22
CA PRO A 192 4.29 8.96 12.35
C PRO A 192 5.35 9.97 11.90
N ALA A 193 5.25 11.21 12.38
CA ALA A 193 6.16 12.26 11.97
C ALA A 193 7.62 11.86 12.25
N SER A 194 8.45 11.84 11.22
CA SER A 194 9.87 11.50 11.33
C SER A 194 10.76 12.72 11.08
N THR A 195 12.00 12.65 11.53
CA THR A 195 13.04 13.53 11.01
C THR A 195 13.38 13.17 9.57
N ASP A 196 14.13 14.04 8.91
CA ASP A 196 14.74 13.82 7.62
C ASP A 196 15.55 12.51 7.57
N GLU A 197 15.11 11.58 6.72
CA GLU A 197 15.73 10.28 6.46
C GLU A 197 16.32 10.24 5.05
N ASN A 198 17.51 9.66 4.91
CA ASN A 198 18.13 9.45 3.60
C ASN A 198 17.51 8.22 2.94
N VAL A 199 16.92 8.41 1.76
CA VAL A 199 16.25 7.37 0.99
C VAL A 199 16.91 7.25 -0.37
N ALA A 200 17.38 6.05 -0.69
CA ALA A 200 17.99 5.78 -1.98
C ALA A 200 16.93 5.59 -3.07
N ALA A 201 17.29 5.88 -4.31
CA ALA A 201 16.43 5.64 -5.46
C ALA A 201 16.01 4.15 -5.53
N GLY A 202 14.72 3.90 -5.71
CA GLY A 202 14.15 2.55 -5.79
C GLY A 202 13.84 1.89 -4.45
N GLU A 203 14.01 2.61 -3.33
CA GLU A 203 13.54 2.17 -2.03
C GLU A 203 12.13 2.74 -1.76
N PRO A 204 11.11 1.90 -1.53
CA PRO A 204 9.83 2.37 -1.04
C PRO A 204 9.98 3.06 0.32
N PHE A 205 9.43 4.25 0.45
CA PHE A 205 9.39 5.02 1.69
C PHE A 205 7.95 5.12 2.19
N ASN A 206 7.75 4.86 3.49
CA ASN A 206 6.45 5.01 4.13
C ASN A 206 6.25 6.47 4.54
N ILE A 207 5.33 7.16 3.86
CA ILE A 207 5.04 8.58 4.10
C ILE A 207 4.06 8.74 5.25
N SER A 208 3.00 7.95 5.22
CA SER A 208 1.92 8.00 6.20
C SER A 208 1.42 6.59 6.47
N ASN A 209 1.38 6.22 7.74
CA ASN A 209 0.71 5.05 8.26
C ASN A 209 -0.15 5.50 9.45
N ASP A 210 -1.43 5.73 9.17
CA ASP A 210 -2.42 6.26 10.10
C ASP A 210 -2.65 5.36 11.32
N VAL A 211 -2.48 4.05 11.20
CA VAL A 211 -2.49 3.09 12.32
C VAL A 211 -1.48 3.48 13.40
N ASN A 212 -0.35 4.05 12.99
CA ASN A 212 0.73 4.48 13.90
C ASN A 212 0.53 5.92 14.39
N CYS A 213 -0.54 6.60 13.97
CA CYS A 213 -0.79 8.02 14.21
C CYS A 213 -1.88 8.31 15.24
N GLN A 214 -2.58 7.28 15.69
CA GLN A 214 -3.62 7.34 16.71
C GLN A 214 -3.07 7.19 18.14
#